data_AF-A0AA39ZPD3-F1
#
_entry.id   AF-A0AA39ZPD3-F1
#
_cell.length_a   1.000
_cell.length_b   1.000
_cell.length_c   1.000
_cell.angle_alpha   90.00
_cell.angle_beta   90.00
_cell.angle_gamma   90.00
#
_symmetry.space_group_name_H-M   'P 1'
#
loop_
_entity.id
_entity.type
_entity.pdbx_description
1 polymer ?
#
loop_
_entity_poly.entity_id
_entity_poly.type
_entity_poly.pdbx_seq_one_letter_code
_entity_poly.pdbx_strand_id
1 'polypeptide(L)'
;MMGDIDYYRKMIPDSRVESIPLFSFSKLRARKTLDQEHRVDVRLQPSVTTKIKQLARKNHSTSFHVYLAALQTLLFRLLPEPDSLFIGIADANRTDKRFMHSIGFFLNLLPVRFDRPAAGFKAEGESNWHTAKSGYDVAFDAIENPAGDSLLTLKLQQGLYSPQHTELLLATYVHLLEAFTSSPSLDVPLDGPPLWPEAEVKKAIETGFGESMLQKWPETVSHRIDDMIRENPHKAAIKDGRGHFLTYRDLEQRVEAMSRRLVEEGECHNKIMGVFQEPAADWISSLLAIFCVGATYLPLDTRQSIPRLSSIIEQTKPMFILNDSTTAEKTKLLAVDSNTQFIDISTLPKSTLSVT
;
A
#
# COMPACT_ATOMS: atom_id res chain seq x y z
N MET A 1 -47.24 -12.14 -14.10
CA MET A 1 -46.16 -12.29 -15.10
C MET A 1 -45.65 -10.96 -15.65
N MET A 2 -46.48 -9.93 -15.87
CA MET A 2 -46.00 -8.61 -16.34
C MET A 2 -45.21 -7.83 -15.26
N GLY A 3 -45.47 -8.07 -13.97
CA GLY A 3 -44.83 -7.35 -12.87
C GLY A 3 -43.35 -7.67 -12.61
N ASP A 4 -42.92 -8.91 -12.84
CA ASP A 4 -41.57 -9.36 -12.44
C ASP A 4 -40.49 -8.81 -13.40
N ILE A 5 -40.76 -8.80 -14.70
CA ILE A 5 -39.85 -8.20 -15.69
C ILE A 5 -39.75 -6.69 -15.47
N ASP A 6 -40.86 -6.03 -15.17
CA ASP A 6 -40.88 -4.60 -14.89
C ASP A 6 -40.15 -4.24 -13.58
N TYR A 7 -40.09 -5.15 -12.61
CA TYR A 7 -39.22 -5.01 -11.43
C TYR A 7 -37.74 -4.99 -11.84
N TYR A 8 -37.28 -5.95 -12.65
CA TYR A 8 -35.88 -5.98 -13.10
C TYR A 8 -35.51 -4.80 -13.99
N ARG A 9 -36.41 -4.35 -14.88
CA ARG A 9 -36.20 -3.14 -15.71
C ARG A 9 -36.05 -1.86 -14.88
N LYS A 10 -36.68 -1.78 -13.70
CA LYS A 10 -36.50 -0.66 -12.78
C LYS A 10 -35.21 -0.77 -11.97
N MET A 11 -34.79 -1.99 -11.62
CA MET A 11 -33.60 -2.24 -10.79
C MET A 11 -32.29 -2.10 -11.57
N ILE A 12 -32.28 -2.58 -12.81
CA ILE A 12 -31.14 -2.54 -13.72
C ILE A 12 -31.31 -1.30 -14.60
N PRO A 13 -30.51 -0.24 -14.41
CA PRO A 13 -30.65 0.97 -15.21
C PRO A 13 -30.36 0.68 -16.70
N ASP A 14 -31.00 1.42 -17.60
CA ASP A 14 -30.79 1.30 -19.06
C ASP A 14 -29.34 1.64 -19.50
N SER A 15 -28.59 2.31 -18.63
CA SER A 15 -27.15 2.55 -18.80
C SER A 15 -26.36 1.25 -18.65
N ARG A 16 -25.22 1.14 -19.35
CA ARG A 16 -24.31 -0.01 -19.27
C ARG A 16 -23.92 -0.28 -17.80
N VAL A 17 -24.39 -1.39 -17.24
CA VAL A 17 -23.97 -1.87 -15.92
C VAL A 17 -22.48 -2.18 -15.99
N GLU A 18 -21.68 -1.53 -15.14
CA GLU A 18 -20.27 -1.81 -15.04
C GLU A 18 -20.04 -3.16 -14.37
N SER A 19 -19.09 -3.94 -14.89
CA SER A 19 -18.70 -5.19 -14.25
C SER A 19 -18.05 -4.88 -12.90
N ILE A 20 -18.32 -5.71 -11.88
CA ILE A 20 -17.59 -5.65 -10.60
C ILE A 20 -16.08 -5.58 -10.88
N PRO A 21 -15.31 -4.64 -10.30
CA PRO A 21 -13.87 -4.57 -10.53
C PRO A 21 -13.15 -5.84 -10.07
N LEU A 22 -11.98 -6.13 -10.64
CA LEU A 22 -11.11 -7.16 -10.11
C LEU A 22 -10.59 -6.72 -8.73
N PHE A 23 -10.37 -7.67 -7.80
CA PHE A 23 -9.75 -7.31 -6.53
C PHE A 23 -8.34 -6.74 -6.75
N SER A 24 -7.90 -5.85 -5.85
CA SER A 24 -6.60 -5.17 -5.94
C SER A 24 -5.40 -6.13 -6.01
N PHE A 25 -5.55 -7.34 -5.48
CA PHE A 25 -4.56 -8.41 -5.51
C PHE A 25 -4.70 -9.36 -6.72
N SER A 26 -5.49 -9.00 -7.73
CA SER A 26 -5.54 -9.79 -8.97
C SER A 26 -4.17 -9.78 -9.68
N LYS A 27 -3.80 -10.93 -10.25
CA LYS A 27 -2.60 -11.10 -11.08
C LYS A 27 -2.66 -10.25 -12.36
N LEU A 28 -3.87 -9.90 -12.81
CA LEU A 28 -4.12 -9.21 -14.07
C LEU A 28 -4.99 -7.97 -13.84
N ARG A 29 -4.87 -7.00 -14.74
CA ARG A 29 -5.69 -5.78 -14.72
C ARG A 29 -6.97 -5.88 -15.55
N ALA A 30 -7.12 -6.93 -16.34
CA ALA A 30 -8.27 -7.16 -17.20
C ALA A 30 -8.66 -8.64 -17.16
N ARG A 31 -9.98 -8.88 -17.28
CA ARG A 31 -10.56 -10.23 -17.34
C ARG A 31 -10.06 -10.96 -18.59
N LYS A 32 -9.84 -12.26 -18.43
CA LYS A 32 -9.60 -13.20 -19.53
C LYS A 32 -10.78 -14.15 -19.63
N THR A 33 -10.86 -14.89 -20.73
CA THR A 33 -11.78 -16.01 -20.87
C THR A 33 -11.66 -16.93 -19.66
N LEU A 34 -12.80 -17.46 -19.20
CA LEU A 34 -12.88 -18.41 -18.09
C LEU A 34 -11.88 -19.55 -18.29
N ASP A 35 -11.23 -19.94 -17.18
CA ASP A 35 -10.21 -20.98 -17.12
C ASP A 35 -10.47 -21.85 -15.89
N GLN A 36 -9.52 -22.71 -15.52
CA GLN A 36 -9.54 -23.46 -14.28
C GLN A 36 -9.71 -22.55 -13.06
N GLU A 37 -10.13 -23.17 -11.95
CA GLU A 37 -10.37 -22.50 -10.67
C GLU A 37 -9.41 -23.03 -9.61
N HIS A 38 -8.99 -22.17 -8.69
CA HIS A 38 -8.52 -22.58 -7.38
C HIS A 38 -9.73 -22.71 -6.47
N ARG A 39 -9.83 -23.85 -5.77
CA ARG A 39 -10.93 -24.16 -4.86
C ARG A 39 -10.37 -24.39 -3.46
N VAL A 40 -10.96 -23.73 -2.47
CA VAL A 40 -10.66 -23.96 -1.05
C VAL A 40 -11.98 -24.24 -0.33
N ASP A 41 -11.95 -25.25 0.52
CA ASP A 41 -13.10 -25.70 1.31
C ASP A 41 -12.76 -25.56 2.80
N VAL A 42 -13.67 -25.00 3.59
CA VAL A 42 -13.56 -24.89 5.06
C VAL A 42 -14.83 -25.40 5.71
N ARG A 43 -14.69 -26.32 6.66
CA ARG A 43 -15.80 -26.78 7.49
C ARG A 43 -15.88 -25.91 8.75
N LEU A 44 -16.99 -25.19 8.91
CA LEU A 44 -17.28 -24.41 10.11
C LEU A 44 -17.54 -25.36 11.29
N GLN A 45 -17.04 -24.98 12.46
CA GLN A 45 -17.35 -25.69 13.70
C GLN A 45 -18.87 -25.63 14.00
N PRO A 46 -19.46 -26.66 14.62
CA PRO A 46 -20.88 -26.66 14.97
C PRO A 46 -21.29 -25.49 15.88
N SER A 47 -20.37 -25.00 16.71
CA SER A 47 -20.55 -23.82 17.57
C SER A 47 -20.83 -22.56 16.75
N VAL A 48 -20.04 -22.30 15.71
CA VAL A 48 -20.22 -21.15 14.81
C VAL A 48 -21.52 -21.28 14.01
N THR A 49 -21.79 -22.46 13.43
CA THR A 49 -23.04 -22.72 12.70
C THR A 49 -24.28 -22.48 13.58
N THR A 50 -24.21 -22.88 14.85
CA THR A 50 -25.29 -22.63 15.82
C THR A 50 -25.48 -21.13 16.07
N LYS A 51 -24.40 -20.37 16.25
CA LYS A 51 -24.48 -18.91 16.42
C LYS A 51 -25.02 -18.20 15.17
N ILE A 52 -24.66 -18.66 13.97
CA ILE A 52 -25.22 -18.15 12.70
C ILE A 52 -26.75 -18.32 12.70
N LYS A 53 -27.25 -19.52 13.04
CA LYS A 53 -28.69 -19.80 13.13
C LYS A 53 -29.39 -18.95 14.19
N GLN A 54 -28.75 -18.74 15.35
CA GLN A 54 -29.28 -17.88 16.41
C GLN A 54 -29.36 -16.41 15.96
N LEU A 55 -28.30 -15.90 15.31
CA LEU A 55 -28.26 -14.54 14.79
C LEU A 55 -29.33 -14.32 13.72
N ALA A 56 -29.49 -15.27 12.80
CA ALA A 56 -30.54 -15.26 11.78
C ALA A 56 -31.94 -15.19 12.43
N ARG A 57 -32.24 -16.11 13.36
CA ARG A 57 -33.53 -16.14 14.08
C ARG A 57 -33.83 -14.85 14.82
N LYS A 58 -32.82 -14.27 15.50
CA LYS A 58 -32.97 -13.02 16.25
C LYS A 58 -33.34 -11.83 15.35
N ASN A 59 -32.92 -11.87 14.09
CA ASN A 59 -33.17 -10.80 13.11
C ASN A 59 -34.25 -11.17 12.10
N HIS A 60 -35.09 -12.17 12.39
CA HIS A 60 -36.17 -12.63 11.51
C HIS A 60 -35.70 -13.01 10.08
N SER A 61 -34.48 -13.54 9.97
CA SER A 61 -33.85 -13.94 8.73
C SER A 61 -33.38 -15.41 8.75
N THR A 62 -32.77 -15.87 7.67
CA THR A 62 -32.21 -17.23 7.53
C THR A 62 -30.67 -17.21 7.57
N SER A 63 -30.02 -18.35 7.79
CA SER A 63 -28.56 -18.44 7.76
C SER A 63 -27.97 -17.91 6.45
N PHE A 64 -28.65 -18.14 5.32
CA PHE A 64 -28.27 -17.59 4.02
C PHE A 64 -28.03 -16.09 4.07
N HIS A 65 -28.89 -15.34 4.77
CA HIS A 65 -28.73 -13.89 4.89
C HIS A 65 -27.51 -13.49 5.71
N VAL A 66 -27.17 -14.28 6.74
CA VAL A 66 -25.97 -14.02 7.55
C VAL A 66 -24.72 -14.25 6.69
N TYR A 67 -24.69 -15.33 5.92
CA TYR A 67 -23.63 -15.59 4.94
C TYR A 67 -23.54 -14.47 3.90
N LEU A 68 -24.67 -14.07 3.34
CA LEU A 68 -24.75 -13.02 2.33
C LEU A 68 -24.30 -11.66 2.89
N ALA A 69 -24.69 -11.29 4.10
CA ALA A 69 -24.26 -10.05 4.75
C ALA A 69 -22.75 -10.03 5.00
N ALA A 70 -22.16 -11.15 5.43
CA ALA A 70 -20.71 -11.28 5.56
C ALA A 70 -20.00 -11.16 4.20
N LEU A 71 -20.57 -11.74 3.14
CA LEU A 71 -20.03 -11.66 1.79
C LEU A 71 -20.09 -10.22 1.26
N GLN A 72 -21.21 -9.53 1.44
CA GLN A 72 -21.35 -8.12 1.07
C GLN A 72 -20.35 -7.25 1.82
N THR A 73 -20.20 -7.46 3.13
CA THR A 73 -19.20 -6.77 3.96
C THR A 73 -17.81 -6.94 3.38
N LEU A 74 -17.42 -8.19 3.10
CA LEU A 74 -16.14 -8.50 2.49
C LEU A 74 -15.95 -7.78 1.15
N LEU A 75 -16.94 -7.87 0.25
CA LEU A 75 -16.86 -7.30 -1.09
C LEU A 75 -16.78 -5.76 -1.07
N PHE A 76 -17.64 -5.07 -0.32
CA PHE A 76 -17.63 -3.60 -0.26
C PHE A 76 -16.38 -3.04 0.42
N ARG A 77 -15.73 -3.80 1.32
CA ARG A 77 -14.45 -3.42 1.90
C ARG A 77 -13.27 -3.67 0.98
N LEU A 78 -13.32 -4.72 0.17
CA LEU A 78 -12.27 -5.02 -0.82
C LEU A 78 -12.42 -4.21 -2.12
N LEU A 79 -13.61 -3.70 -2.40
CA LEU A 79 -13.95 -2.91 -3.58
C LEU A 79 -14.53 -1.56 -3.14
N PRO A 80 -13.67 -0.57 -2.85
CA PRO A 80 -14.12 0.72 -2.30
C PRO A 80 -14.84 1.61 -3.34
N GLU A 81 -14.58 1.41 -4.63
CA GLU A 81 -15.12 2.26 -5.71
C GLU A 81 -16.63 2.10 -5.96
N PRO A 82 -17.19 0.88 -6.11
CA PRO A 82 -18.62 0.77 -6.44
C PRO A 82 -19.54 1.06 -5.25
N ASP A 83 -20.53 1.93 -5.47
CA ASP A 83 -21.64 2.19 -4.54
C ASP A 83 -22.70 1.07 -4.58
N SER A 84 -22.71 0.24 -5.61
CA SER A 84 -23.59 -0.92 -5.68
C SER A 84 -22.95 -2.06 -6.47
N LEU A 85 -23.36 -3.28 -6.18
CA LEU A 85 -22.87 -4.50 -6.82
C LEU A 85 -24.01 -5.47 -7.07
N PHE A 86 -23.88 -6.28 -8.12
CA PHE A 86 -24.83 -7.35 -8.43
C PHE A 86 -24.20 -8.70 -8.13
N ILE A 87 -24.82 -9.49 -7.24
CA ILE A 87 -24.40 -10.88 -6.98
C ILE A 87 -25.43 -11.81 -7.62
N GLY A 88 -24.95 -12.75 -8.43
CA GLY A 88 -25.79 -13.82 -8.96
C GLY A 88 -26.10 -14.85 -7.88
N ILE A 89 -27.38 -15.02 -7.57
CA ILE A 89 -27.86 -16.04 -6.63
C ILE A 89 -28.55 -17.14 -7.44
N ALA A 90 -28.08 -18.37 -7.24
CA ALA A 90 -28.73 -19.56 -7.78
C ALA A 90 -30.08 -19.76 -7.08
N ASP A 91 -31.14 -20.05 -7.80
CA ASP A 91 -32.50 -20.31 -7.29
C ASP A 91 -33.07 -21.59 -7.91
N ALA A 92 -33.92 -22.29 -7.16
CA ALA A 92 -34.40 -23.63 -7.51
C ALA A 92 -35.37 -23.55 -8.65
N ASN A 93 -36.10 -22.43 -8.67
CA ASN A 93 -37.25 -22.18 -9.48
C ASN A 93 -38.25 -23.36 -9.46
N ARG A 94 -38.30 -24.11 -8.36
CA ARG A 94 -39.24 -25.22 -8.13
C ARG A 94 -40.46 -24.71 -7.35
N THR A 95 -41.12 -23.71 -7.93
CA THR A 95 -42.28 -23.05 -7.32
C THR A 95 -43.56 -23.90 -7.41
N ASP A 96 -43.64 -24.78 -8.42
CA ASP A 96 -44.78 -25.67 -8.62
C ASP A 96 -44.52 -27.06 -8.02
N LYS A 97 -45.39 -27.43 -7.07
CA LYS A 97 -45.35 -28.70 -6.33
C LYS A 97 -45.30 -29.92 -7.23
N ARG A 98 -45.87 -29.85 -8.45
CA ARG A 98 -45.88 -30.96 -9.42
C ARG A 98 -44.47 -31.35 -9.87
N PHE A 99 -43.53 -30.41 -9.88
CA PHE A 99 -42.17 -30.63 -10.37
C PHE A 99 -41.15 -30.87 -9.25
N MET A 100 -41.57 -30.82 -7.97
CA MET A 100 -40.69 -30.98 -6.82
C MET A 100 -39.89 -32.29 -6.83
N HIS A 101 -40.49 -33.37 -7.34
CA HIS A 101 -39.86 -34.69 -7.43
C HIS A 101 -39.39 -35.05 -8.85
N SER A 102 -39.35 -34.07 -9.76
CA SER A 102 -38.90 -34.29 -11.14
C SER A 102 -37.39 -34.07 -11.31
N ILE A 103 -36.82 -34.77 -12.28
CA ILE A 103 -35.45 -34.57 -12.75
C ILE A 103 -35.50 -33.60 -13.94
N GLY A 104 -34.69 -32.54 -13.88
CA GLY A 104 -34.63 -31.52 -14.93
C GLY A 104 -33.77 -30.33 -14.52
N PHE A 105 -33.46 -29.47 -15.49
CA PHE A 105 -32.71 -28.24 -15.27
C PHE A 105 -33.70 -27.09 -14.98
N PHE A 106 -33.95 -26.87 -13.70
CA PHE A 106 -34.82 -25.80 -13.21
C PHE A 106 -34.05 -24.59 -12.67
N LEU A 107 -32.73 -24.73 -12.51
CA LEU A 107 -31.90 -23.71 -11.88
C LEU A 107 -32.03 -22.37 -12.60
N ASN A 108 -32.34 -21.33 -11.83
CA ASN A 108 -32.37 -19.95 -12.32
C ASN A 108 -31.28 -19.14 -11.61
N LEU A 109 -30.64 -18.20 -12.32
CA LEU A 109 -29.62 -17.33 -11.74
C LEU A 109 -30.20 -15.92 -11.66
N LEU A 110 -30.48 -15.47 -10.44
CA LEU A 110 -31.10 -14.19 -10.15
C LEU A 110 -30.02 -13.15 -9.84
N PRO A 111 -29.87 -12.08 -10.63
CA PRO A 111 -28.99 -10.98 -10.28
C PRO A 111 -29.65 -10.15 -9.17
N VAL A 112 -29.04 -10.13 -7.99
CA VAL A 112 -29.53 -9.31 -6.87
C VAL A 112 -28.61 -8.12 -6.69
N ARG A 113 -29.19 -6.92 -6.79
CA ARG A 113 -28.49 -5.66 -6.56
C ARG A 113 -28.37 -5.40 -5.06
N PHE A 114 -27.18 -5.03 -4.63
CA PHE A 114 -26.90 -4.56 -3.29
C PHE A 114 -26.26 -3.19 -3.37
N ASP A 115 -26.82 -2.23 -2.65
CA ASP A 115 -26.24 -0.91 -2.49
C ASP A 115 -25.36 -0.89 -1.24
N ARG A 116 -24.32 -0.06 -1.25
CA ARG A 116 -23.40 0.13 -0.14
C ARG A 116 -24.19 0.69 1.05
N PRO A 117 -24.16 0.04 2.22
CA PRO A 117 -24.98 0.47 3.35
C PRO A 117 -24.45 1.78 3.95
N ALA A 118 -25.36 2.76 4.18
CA ALA A 118 -25.05 3.99 4.91
C ALA A 118 -24.88 3.75 6.44
N ALA A 119 -25.55 2.72 6.98
CA ALA A 119 -25.36 2.19 8.34
C ALA A 119 -25.97 0.78 8.44
N GLY A 120 -25.13 -0.24 8.62
CA GLY A 120 -25.54 -1.62 8.91
C GLY A 120 -26.18 -2.40 7.74
N PHE A 121 -26.14 -3.73 7.82
CA PHE A 121 -26.79 -4.62 6.86
C PHE A 121 -28.17 -5.06 7.39
N LYS A 122 -29.22 -4.89 6.60
CA LYS A 122 -30.53 -5.52 6.82
C LYS A 122 -30.69 -6.73 5.92
N ALA A 123 -31.10 -7.84 6.52
CA ALA A 123 -31.26 -9.13 5.87
C ALA A 123 -32.69 -9.31 5.31
N GLU A 124 -32.84 -9.46 3.98
CA GLU A 124 -34.06 -9.98 3.32
C GLU A 124 -33.73 -10.95 2.15
N GLY A 125 -34.50 -12.05 1.97
CA GLY A 125 -34.33 -13.08 0.91
C GLY A 125 -34.13 -14.58 1.32
N GLU A 126 -34.95 -15.50 0.79
CA GLU A 126 -34.96 -16.96 1.10
C GLU A 126 -34.05 -17.90 0.24
N SER A 127 -33.68 -19.04 0.86
CA SER A 127 -33.47 -20.42 0.31
C SER A 127 -32.07 -20.97 -0.09
N ASN A 128 -31.97 -22.32 -0.18
CA ASN A 128 -30.79 -23.24 -0.04
C ASN A 128 -30.20 -23.79 -1.37
N TRP A 129 -28.88 -24.11 -1.43
CA TRP A 129 -28.16 -24.53 -2.66
C TRP A 129 -27.04 -25.61 -2.54
N HIS A 130 -26.77 -26.33 -3.65
CA HIS A 130 -25.61 -27.20 -3.94
C HIS A 130 -25.12 -26.99 -5.40
N THR A 131 -23.84 -27.24 -5.72
CA THR A 131 -23.19 -26.70 -6.97
C THR A 131 -22.46 -27.72 -7.86
N ALA A 132 -22.46 -27.42 -9.18
CA ALA A 132 -21.53 -27.90 -10.22
C ALA A 132 -20.45 -26.81 -10.54
N LYS A 133 -19.54 -27.03 -11.51
CA LYS A 133 -18.44 -26.08 -11.85
C LYS A 133 -18.95 -24.66 -12.15
N SER A 134 -18.25 -23.62 -11.67
CA SER A 134 -18.68 -22.22 -11.80
C SER A 134 -18.17 -21.59 -13.12
N GLY A 135 -18.94 -20.65 -13.66
CA GLY A 135 -18.57 -19.85 -14.82
C GLY A 135 -18.25 -18.40 -14.46
N TYR A 136 -17.66 -18.17 -13.28
CA TYR A 136 -17.48 -16.83 -12.70
C TYR A 136 -16.03 -16.61 -12.24
N ASP A 137 -15.60 -15.34 -12.18
CA ASP A 137 -14.29 -14.98 -11.60
C ASP A 137 -14.17 -15.41 -10.14
N VAL A 138 -15.30 -15.36 -9.43
CA VAL A 138 -15.49 -15.65 -8.00
C VAL A 138 -16.80 -16.43 -7.85
N ALA A 139 -16.76 -17.58 -7.19
CA ALA A 139 -17.96 -18.30 -6.78
C ALA A 139 -17.85 -18.72 -5.30
N PHE A 140 -18.95 -18.57 -4.58
CA PHE A 140 -19.05 -18.84 -3.16
C PHE A 140 -20.21 -19.79 -2.88
N ASP A 141 -19.92 -20.89 -2.21
CA ASP A 141 -20.93 -21.88 -1.82
C ASP A 141 -20.95 -22.03 -0.29
N ALA A 142 -22.14 -22.06 0.30
CA ALA A 142 -22.36 -22.40 1.71
C ALA A 142 -23.37 -23.55 1.79
N ILE A 143 -22.92 -24.70 2.27
CA ILE A 143 -23.73 -25.90 2.42
C ILE A 143 -23.88 -26.19 3.90
N GLU A 144 -25.09 -26.10 4.43
CA GLU A 144 -25.37 -26.56 5.78
C GLU A 144 -25.74 -28.04 5.77
N ASN A 145 -25.03 -28.84 6.57
CA ASN A 145 -25.38 -30.24 6.75
C ASN A 145 -26.44 -30.38 7.85
N PRO A 146 -27.36 -31.35 7.73
CA PRO A 146 -28.30 -31.69 8.80
C PRO A 146 -27.61 -32.09 10.12
N ALA A 147 -26.36 -32.56 10.06
CA ALA A 147 -25.53 -32.91 11.21
C ALA A 147 -25.05 -31.69 12.03
N GLY A 148 -25.27 -30.46 11.54
CA GLY A 148 -25.01 -29.22 12.28
C GLY A 148 -23.69 -28.52 11.94
N ASP A 149 -22.85 -29.10 11.09
CA ASP A 149 -21.70 -28.43 10.49
C ASP A 149 -22.09 -27.72 9.18
N SER A 150 -21.31 -26.71 8.78
CA SER A 150 -21.48 -26.04 7.49
C SER A 150 -20.19 -26.13 6.70
N LEU A 151 -20.27 -26.46 5.41
CA LEU A 151 -19.16 -26.45 4.47
C LEU A 151 -19.22 -25.16 3.66
N LEU A 152 -18.17 -24.36 3.74
CA LEU A 152 -17.97 -23.20 2.90
C LEU A 152 -16.97 -23.55 1.80
N THR A 153 -17.24 -23.14 0.57
CA THR A 153 -16.34 -23.32 -0.56
C THR A 153 -16.18 -21.98 -1.27
N LEU A 154 -14.94 -21.57 -1.49
CA LEU A 154 -14.58 -20.44 -2.34
C LEU A 154 -13.85 -20.95 -3.57
N LYS A 155 -14.26 -20.46 -4.74
CA LYS A 155 -13.60 -20.72 -6.03
C LYS A 155 -13.21 -19.40 -6.66
N LEU A 156 -11.94 -19.30 -7.08
CA LEU A 156 -11.41 -18.15 -7.80
C LEU A 156 -10.75 -18.59 -9.11
N GLN A 157 -10.93 -17.84 -10.18
CA GLN A 157 -10.30 -18.16 -11.47
C GLN A 157 -8.76 -18.11 -11.38
N GLN A 158 -8.06 -19.18 -11.79
CA GLN A 158 -6.61 -19.31 -11.66
C GLN A 158 -5.82 -18.25 -12.42
N GLY A 159 -6.34 -17.83 -13.58
CA GLY A 159 -5.75 -16.76 -14.39
C GLY A 159 -5.76 -15.39 -13.69
N LEU A 160 -6.68 -15.17 -12.75
CA LEU A 160 -6.84 -13.91 -12.03
C LEU A 160 -6.26 -13.96 -10.61
N TYR A 161 -6.31 -15.11 -9.93
CA TYR A 161 -5.97 -15.22 -8.51
C TYR A 161 -5.09 -16.44 -8.24
N SER A 162 -4.29 -16.42 -7.17
CA SER A 162 -3.43 -17.53 -6.75
C SER A 162 -4.15 -18.45 -5.76
N PRO A 163 -3.60 -19.66 -5.47
CA PRO A 163 -4.10 -20.48 -4.37
C PRO A 163 -4.09 -19.71 -3.05
N GLN A 164 -3.03 -18.96 -2.77
CA GLN A 164 -2.86 -18.16 -1.55
C GLN A 164 -3.91 -17.05 -1.45
N HIS A 165 -4.27 -16.40 -2.56
CA HIS A 165 -5.37 -15.42 -2.57
C HIS A 165 -6.71 -16.09 -2.21
N THR A 166 -6.95 -17.30 -2.69
CA THR A 166 -8.19 -18.05 -2.42
C THR A 166 -8.26 -18.47 -0.95
N GLU A 167 -7.18 -18.99 -0.41
CA GLU A 167 -7.07 -19.38 1.01
C GLU A 167 -7.27 -18.16 1.92
N LEU A 168 -6.56 -17.06 1.65
CA LEU A 168 -6.65 -15.84 2.44
C LEU A 168 -8.07 -15.24 2.39
N LEU A 169 -8.70 -15.20 1.21
CA LEU A 169 -10.03 -14.61 1.05
C LEU A 169 -11.10 -15.42 1.79
N LEU A 170 -11.03 -16.76 1.74
CA LEU A 170 -11.95 -17.61 2.50
C LEU A 170 -11.68 -17.52 4.02
N ALA A 171 -10.42 -17.48 4.45
CA ALA A 171 -10.08 -17.29 5.87
C ALA A 171 -10.57 -15.94 6.40
N THR A 172 -10.45 -14.88 5.59
CA THR A 172 -10.98 -13.53 5.88
C THR A 172 -12.49 -13.55 5.99
N TYR A 173 -13.19 -14.23 5.07
CA TYR A 173 -14.64 -14.41 5.14
C TYR A 173 -15.08 -15.14 6.41
N VAL A 174 -14.39 -16.22 6.79
CA VAL A 174 -14.67 -16.96 8.03
C VAL A 174 -14.45 -16.08 9.26
N HIS A 175 -13.37 -15.30 9.28
CA HIS A 175 -13.09 -14.34 10.36
C HIS A 175 -14.22 -13.31 10.51
N LEU A 176 -14.75 -12.78 9.41
CA LEU A 176 -15.90 -11.87 9.43
C LEU A 176 -17.17 -12.54 9.98
N LEU A 177 -17.45 -13.79 9.60
CA LEU A 177 -18.56 -14.56 10.16
C LEU A 177 -18.42 -14.77 11.69
N GLU A 178 -17.22 -15.09 12.15
CA GLU A 178 -16.92 -15.24 13.58
C GLU A 178 -17.10 -13.92 14.34
N ALA A 179 -16.68 -12.81 13.76
CA ALA A 179 -16.88 -11.47 14.32
C ALA A 179 -18.37 -11.09 14.40
N PHE A 180 -19.15 -11.36 13.35
CA PHE A 180 -20.59 -11.10 13.31
C PHE A 180 -21.36 -11.95 14.32
N THR A 181 -21.00 -13.23 14.44
CA THR A 181 -21.65 -14.15 15.38
C THR A 181 -21.23 -13.95 16.84
N SER A 182 -20.16 -13.21 17.08
CA SER A 182 -19.74 -12.79 18.42
C SER A 182 -20.39 -11.47 18.85
N SER A 183 -20.99 -10.73 17.92
CA SER A 183 -21.71 -9.49 18.18
C SER A 183 -23.20 -9.75 18.47
N PRO A 184 -23.83 -9.03 19.41
CA PRO A 184 -25.22 -9.26 19.78
C PRO A 184 -26.24 -8.77 18.74
N SER A 185 -25.86 -7.98 17.74
CA SER A 185 -26.74 -7.43 16.69
C SER A 185 -26.08 -7.44 15.30
N LEU A 186 -26.89 -7.50 14.24
CA LEU A 186 -26.45 -7.36 12.84
C LEU A 186 -26.20 -5.90 12.43
N ASP A 187 -26.59 -4.92 13.27
CA ASP A 187 -26.23 -3.50 13.14
C ASP A 187 -24.76 -3.25 13.54
N VAL A 188 -23.84 -3.89 12.84
CA VAL A 188 -22.41 -3.60 12.93
C VAL A 188 -22.06 -2.68 11.76
N PRO A 189 -21.36 -1.54 11.99
CA PRO A 189 -20.85 -0.71 10.90
C PRO A 189 -20.02 -1.55 9.91
N LEU A 190 -20.03 -1.17 8.63
CA LEU A 190 -19.25 -1.86 7.58
C LEU A 190 -17.77 -2.01 7.97
N ASP A 191 -17.20 -0.98 8.62
CA ASP A 191 -15.82 -0.96 9.10
C ASP A 191 -15.61 -1.42 10.54
N GLY A 192 -16.66 -1.94 11.20
CA GLY A 192 -16.64 -2.35 12.60
C GLY A 192 -15.68 -3.50 12.89
N PRO A 193 -15.84 -4.69 12.28
CA PRO A 193 -14.93 -5.80 12.52
C PRO A 193 -13.61 -5.59 11.75
N PRO A 194 -12.46 -6.03 12.31
CA PRO A 194 -11.23 -6.16 11.53
C PRO A 194 -11.48 -7.03 10.30
N LEU A 195 -10.97 -6.60 9.15
CA LEU A 195 -11.14 -7.36 7.91
C LEU A 195 -10.28 -8.63 7.93
N TRP A 196 -9.01 -8.47 8.30
CA TRP A 196 -8.01 -9.53 8.21
C TRP A 196 -7.83 -10.25 9.55
N PRO A 197 -7.62 -11.59 9.55
CA PRO A 197 -7.24 -12.31 10.75
C PRO A 197 -5.95 -11.75 11.35
N GLU A 198 -5.88 -11.63 12.68
CA GLU A 198 -4.71 -11.08 13.39
C GLU A 198 -3.41 -11.83 13.07
N ALA A 199 -3.49 -13.15 12.92
CA ALA A 199 -2.36 -13.99 12.52
C ALA A 199 -1.80 -13.63 11.13
N GLU A 200 -2.68 -13.32 10.17
CA GLU A 200 -2.28 -12.90 8.82
C GLU A 200 -1.69 -11.49 8.82
N VAL A 201 -2.25 -10.57 9.62
CA VAL A 201 -1.69 -9.23 9.81
C VAL A 201 -0.29 -9.31 10.40
N LYS A 202 -0.10 -10.10 11.46
CA LYS A 202 1.21 -10.29 12.09
C LYS A 202 2.23 -10.86 11.11
N LYS A 203 1.85 -11.90 10.35
CA LYS A 203 2.70 -12.49 9.31
C LYS A 203 3.06 -11.49 8.21
N ALA A 204 2.12 -10.65 7.80
CA ALA A 204 2.37 -9.60 6.81
C ALA A 204 3.36 -8.54 7.33
N ILE A 205 3.21 -8.13 8.59
CA ILE A 205 4.13 -7.20 9.26
C ILE A 205 5.54 -7.81 9.33
N GLU A 206 5.67 -9.04 9.84
CA GLU A 206 6.96 -9.74 9.93
C GLU A 206 7.65 -9.87 8.56
N THR A 207 6.88 -10.12 7.51
CA THR A 207 7.41 -10.19 6.13
C THR A 207 7.82 -8.83 5.59
N GLY A 208 7.08 -7.76 5.93
CA GLY A 208 7.29 -6.41 5.39
C GLY A 208 8.50 -5.66 5.98
N PHE A 209 8.89 -5.96 7.22
CA PHE A 209 10.02 -5.30 7.88
C PHE A 209 11.39 -5.87 7.48
N GLY A 210 11.44 -7.08 6.92
CA GLY A 210 12.70 -7.75 6.59
C GLY A 210 13.57 -8.05 7.82
N GLU A 211 14.84 -8.38 7.59
CA GLU A 211 15.79 -8.62 8.68
C GLU A 211 16.18 -7.30 9.36
N SER A 212 16.12 -7.26 10.70
CA SER A 212 16.54 -6.09 11.46
C SER A 212 18.06 -5.92 11.38
N MET A 213 18.51 -4.89 10.67
CA MET A 213 19.92 -4.53 10.57
C MET A 213 20.31 -3.63 11.75
N LEU A 214 20.77 -4.23 12.85
CA LEU A 214 21.34 -3.46 13.96
C LEU A 214 22.58 -2.69 13.48
N GLN A 215 22.60 -1.38 13.71
CA GLN A 215 23.71 -0.51 13.32
C GLN A 215 24.97 -0.89 14.12
N LYS A 216 26.02 -1.31 13.42
CA LYS A 216 27.30 -1.72 14.02
C LYS A 216 28.30 -0.57 14.20
N TRP A 217 27.94 0.64 13.77
CA TRP A 217 28.83 1.79 13.61
C TRP A 217 28.39 2.95 14.51
N PRO A 218 29.25 3.96 14.72
CA PRO A 218 28.94 5.14 15.54
C PRO A 218 27.62 5.82 15.19
N GLU A 219 27.15 6.68 16.10
CA GLU A 219 25.82 7.31 16.03
C GLU A 219 25.59 8.11 14.73
N THR A 220 26.64 8.69 14.13
CA THR A 220 26.51 9.50 12.91
C THR A 220 27.50 9.10 11.82
N VAL A 221 27.16 9.45 10.58
CA VAL A 221 28.04 9.28 9.41
C VAL A 221 29.36 10.02 9.62
N SER A 222 29.35 11.23 10.18
CA SER A 222 30.56 12.01 10.45
C SER A 222 31.52 11.27 11.39
N HIS A 223 31.03 10.73 12.51
CA HIS A 223 31.86 9.92 13.42
C HIS A 223 32.44 8.69 12.72
N ARG A 224 31.66 8.04 11.85
CA ARG A 224 32.19 6.90 11.08
C ARG A 224 33.29 7.32 10.12
N ILE A 225 33.19 8.50 9.51
CA ILE A 225 34.24 9.04 8.65
C ILE A 225 35.50 9.35 9.47
N ASP A 226 35.38 9.88 10.69
CA ASP A 226 36.52 10.12 11.59
C ASP A 226 37.28 8.83 11.92
N ASP A 227 36.55 7.73 12.20
CA ASP A 227 37.16 6.39 12.38
C ASP A 227 37.92 5.97 11.12
N MET A 228 37.30 6.13 9.94
CA MET A 228 37.92 5.78 8.67
C MET A 228 39.17 6.61 8.37
N ILE A 229 39.18 7.89 8.73
CA ILE A 229 40.34 8.78 8.60
C ILE A 229 41.49 8.30 9.48
N ARG A 230 41.20 7.92 10.72
CA ARG A 230 42.21 7.41 11.67
C ARG A 230 42.80 6.08 11.22
N GLU A 231 41.97 5.17 10.73
CA GLU A 231 42.38 3.84 10.30
C GLU A 231 43.08 3.83 8.93
N ASN A 232 42.71 4.73 8.02
CA ASN A 232 43.11 4.69 6.61
C ASN A 232 43.55 6.05 6.03
N PRO A 233 44.41 6.83 6.70
CA PRO A 233 44.64 8.24 6.35
C PRO A 233 45.14 8.47 4.93
N HIS A 234 45.97 7.56 4.42
CA HIS A 234 46.59 7.68 3.09
C HIS A 234 45.86 6.91 1.99
N LYS A 235 44.76 6.20 2.30
CA LYS A 235 43.96 5.53 1.26
C LYS A 235 43.06 6.53 0.57
N ALA A 236 42.78 6.29 -0.72
CA ALA A 236 41.80 7.07 -1.47
C ALA A 236 40.42 6.96 -0.82
N ALA A 237 39.84 8.11 -0.47
CA ALA A 237 38.49 8.24 0.07
C ALA A 237 37.48 8.57 -1.04
N ILE A 238 37.83 9.54 -1.90
CA ILE A 238 36.97 10.02 -2.98
C ILE A 238 37.80 10.09 -4.26
N LYS A 239 37.22 9.64 -5.38
CA LYS A 239 37.79 9.81 -6.71
C LYS A 239 36.71 10.36 -7.63
N ASP A 240 36.99 11.47 -8.29
CA ASP A 240 36.06 12.06 -9.24
C ASP A 240 36.28 11.53 -10.67
N GLY A 241 35.33 11.85 -11.56
CA GLY A 241 35.38 11.45 -12.97
C GLY A 241 36.47 12.18 -13.79
N ARG A 242 37.16 13.18 -13.21
CA ARG A 242 38.23 13.94 -13.86
C ARG A 242 39.62 13.42 -13.49
N GLY A 243 39.68 12.36 -12.69
CA GLY A 243 40.92 11.73 -12.24
C GLY A 243 41.52 12.37 -10.99
N HIS A 244 40.88 13.40 -10.43
CA HIS A 244 41.25 13.93 -9.13
C HIS A 244 40.80 12.96 -8.04
N PHE A 245 41.59 12.81 -6.99
CA PHE A 245 41.22 12.00 -5.84
C PHE A 245 41.68 12.67 -4.55
N LEU A 246 40.93 12.43 -3.47
CA LEU A 246 41.26 12.83 -2.12
C LEU A 246 41.55 11.57 -1.32
N THR A 247 42.67 11.54 -0.60
CA THR A 247 42.84 10.58 0.49
C THR A 247 41.93 10.94 1.66
N TYR A 248 41.77 10.03 2.62
CA TYR A 248 41.01 10.35 3.85
C TYR A 248 41.60 11.55 4.59
N ARG A 249 42.93 11.70 4.62
CA ARG A 249 43.58 12.86 5.23
C ARG A 249 43.33 14.16 4.45
N ASP A 250 43.30 14.09 3.12
CA ASP A 250 42.97 15.27 2.30
C ASP A 250 41.50 15.67 2.49
N LEU A 251 40.62 14.68 2.62
CA LEU A 251 39.20 14.89 2.91
C LEU A 251 39.01 15.56 4.28
N GLU A 252 39.70 15.10 5.32
CA GLU A 252 39.68 15.70 6.66
C GLU A 252 40.04 17.19 6.60
N GLN A 253 41.18 17.53 5.99
CA GLN A 253 41.63 18.91 5.85
C GLN A 253 40.65 19.77 5.07
N ARG A 254 40.05 19.20 4.02
CA ARG A 254 39.08 19.92 3.18
C ARG A 254 37.79 20.19 3.94
N VAL A 255 37.28 19.20 4.68
CA VAL A 255 36.09 19.32 5.53
C VAL A 255 36.34 20.33 6.65
N GLU A 256 37.51 20.30 7.29
CA GLU A 256 37.88 21.23 8.36
C GLU A 256 37.97 22.69 7.85
N ALA A 257 38.55 22.90 6.67
CA ALA A 257 38.60 24.23 6.06
C ALA A 257 37.20 24.80 5.77
N MET A 258 36.29 23.96 5.26
CA MET A 258 34.90 24.35 5.00
C MET A 258 34.12 24.58 6.30
N SER A 259 34.22 23.68 7.28
CA SER A 259 33.48 23.80 8.54
C SER A 259 33.92 25.02 9.34
N ARG A 260 35.23 25.31 9.37
CA ARG A 260 35.76 26.52 10.00
C ARG A 260 35.20 27.78 9.35
N ARG A 261 35.20 27.84 8.01
CA ARG A 261 34.63 28.96 7.26
C ARG A 261 33.14 29.16 7.57
N LEU A 262 32.38 28.07 7.69
CA LEU A 262 30.95 28.13 8.03
C LEU A 262 30.73 28.70 9.44
N VAL A 263 31.49 28.22 10.43
CA VAL A 263 31.37 28.67 11.82
C VAL A 263 31.80 30.13 12.02
N GLU A 264 32.82 30.59 11.29
CA GLU A 264 33.28 31.99 11.32
C GLU A 264 32.19 32.98 10.87
N GLU A 265 31.29 32.55 9.99
CA GLU A 265 30.22 33.38 9.43
C GLU A 265 28.91 33.33 10.26
N GLY A 266 28.84 32.49 11.30
CA GLY A 266 27.76 32.54 12.30
C GLY A 266 27.30 31.19 12.88
N GLU A 267 26.19 31.23 13.61
CA GLU A 267 25.60 30.05 14.26
C GLU A 267 24.95 29.12 13.22
N CYS A 268 25.64 28.02 12.92
CA CYS A 268 25.26 27.07 11.87
C CYS A 268 24.27 25.98 12.31
N HIS A 269 24.12 25.73 13.61
CA HIS A 269 23.35 24.60 14.11
C HIS A 269 21.87 24.68 13.69
N ASN A 270 21.31 23.57 13.20
CA ASN A 270 19.95 23.46 12.66
C ASN A 270 19.63 24.44 11.51
N LYS A 271 20.63 25.01 10.84
CA LYS A 271 20.45 25.85 9.65
C LYS A 271 20.46 25.01 8.38
N ILE A 272 19.89 25.57 7.31
CA ILE A 272 19.89 24.99 5.97
C ILE A 272 21.03 25.61 5.17
N MET A 273 21.82 24.78 4.48
CA MET A 273 22.91 25.22 3.61
C MET A 273 22.74 24.65 2.21
N GLY A 274 22.60 25.52 1.21
CA GLY A 274 22.58 25.12 -0.19
C GLY A 274 23.93 24.62 -0.67
N VAL A 275 23.94 23.59 -1.50
CA VAL A 275 25.14 23.11 -2.19
C VAL A 275 24.87 23.18 -3.69
N PHE A 276 25.41 24.21 -4.33
CA PHE A 276 25.29 24.50 -5.76
C PHE A 276 26.65 24.36 -6.42
N GLN A 277 27.07 23.13 -6.65
CA GLN A 277 28.39 22.75 -7.15
C GLN A 277 28.24 21.61 -8.17
N GLU A 278 29.24 21.38 -9.01
CA GLU A 278 29.28 20.18 -9.84
C GLU A 278 29.61 18.93 -9.00
N PRO A 279 29.15 17.73 -9.38
CA PRO A 279 29.37 16.48 -8.62
C PRO A 279 30.83 16.00 -8.74
N ALA A 280 31.74 16.69 -8.07
CA ALA A 280 33.16 16.39 -7.95
C ALA A 280 33.54 16.04 -6.49
N ALA A 281 34.83 15.81 -6.21
CA ALA A 281 35.26 15.41 -4.88
C ALA A 281 34.89 16.41 -3.77
N ASP A 282 34.98 17.71 -4.08
CA ASP A 282 34.63 18.82 -3.17
C ASP A 282 33.14 18.87 -2.80
N TRP A 283 32.25 18.28 -3.62
CA TRP A 283 30.82 18.20 -3.32
C TRP A 283 30.57 17.37 -2.06
N ILE A 284 31.22 16.21 -1.97
CA ILE A 284 31.13 15.35 -0.78
C ILE A 284 31.75 16.02 0.45
N SER A 285 32.88 16.72 0.29
CA SER A 285 33.49 17.49 1.38
C SER A 285 32.55 18.57 1.92
N SER A 286 31.79 19.24 1.04
CA SER A 286 30.79 20.23 1.43
C SER A 286 29.66 19.62 2.26
N LEU A 287 29.15 18.45 1.86
CA LEU A 287 28.12 17.72 2.63
C LEU A 287 28.61 17.35 4.03
N LEU A 288 29.82 16.79 4.13
CA LEU A 288 30.41 16.41 5.41
C LEU A 288 30.67 17.62 6.30
N ALA A 289 31.17 18.73 5.75
CA ALA A 289 31.36 19.96 6.50
C ALA A 289 30.04 20.52 7.08
N ILE A 290 28.96 20.49 6.29
CA ILE A 290 27.61 20.88 6.73
C ILE A 290 27.14 19.98 7.88
N PHE A 291 27.35 18.67 7.79
CA PHE A 291 27.01 17.75 8.88
C PHE A 291 27.85 18.00 10.15
N CYS A 292 29.16 18.26 10.00
CA CYS A 292 30.04 18.54 11.13
C CYS A 292 29.63 19.81 11.91
N VAL A 293 29.03 20.80 11.25
CA VAL A 293 28.50 22.01 11.92
C VAL A 293 27.05 21.86 12.40
N GLY A 294 26.47 20.66 12.30
CA GLY A 294 25.10 20.36 12.72
C GLY A 294 24.02 21.03 11.86
N ALA A 295 24.33 21.31 10.59
CA ALA A 295 23.41 21.89 9.63
C ALA A 295 22.84 20.83 8.67
N THR A 296 21.81 21.21 7.91
CA THR A 296 21.17 20.38 6.89
C THR A 296 21.56 20.89 5.51
N TYR A 297 22.04 20.00 4.64
CA TYR A 297 22.34 20.39 3.26
C TYR A 297 21.08 20.42 2.40
N LEU A 298 21.03 21.35 1.45
CA LEU A 298 20.02 21.47 0.41
C LEU A 298 20.71 21.29 -0.94
N PRO A 299 20.49 20.18 -1.66
CA PRO A 299 21.12 19.97 -2.95
C PRO A 299 20.49 20.90 -4.00
N LEU A 300 21.32 21.72 -4.65
CA LEU A 300 20.92 22.59 -5.75
C LEU A 300 21.55 22.02 -7.03
N ASP A 301 20.80 21.19 -7.75
CA ASP A 301 21.30 20.47 -8.93
C ASP A 301 21.48 21.43 -10.12
N THR A 302 22.70 21.51 -10.64
CA THR A 302 23.08 22.40 -11.75
C THR A 302 22.37 22.09 -13.07
N ARG A 303 21.74 20.91 -13.19
CA ARG A 303 20.93 20.49 -14.34
C ARG A 303 19.50 21.06 -14.30
N GLN A 304 19.05 21.57 -13.16
CA GLN A 304 17.75 22.22 -13.06
C GLN A 304 17.80 23.65 -13.60
N SER A 305 16.65 24.16 -14.02
CA SER A 305 16.55 25.53 -14.51
C SER A 305 16.72 26.54 -13.36
N ILE A 306 17.31 27.70 -13.66
CA ILE A 306 17.50 28.79 -12.69
C ILE A 306 16.18 29.17 -11.98
N PRO A 307 15.03 29.35 -12.66
CA PRO A 307 13.77 29.65 -11.96
C PRO A 307 13.34 28.57 -10.97
N ARG A 308 13.59 27.28 -11.27
CA ARG A 308 13.29 26.18 -10.35
C ARG A 308 14.17 26.24 -9.11
N LEU A 309 15.48 26.46 -9.30
CA LEU A 309 16.43 26.60 -8.20
C LEU A 309 16.09 27.81 -7.33
N SER A 310 15.77 28.96 -7.92
CA SER A 310 15.33 30.15 -7.21
C SER A 310 14.07 29.93 -6.38
N SER A 311 13.07 29.23 -6.93
CA SER A 311 11.86 28.87 -6.19
C SER A 311 12.15 27.97 -4.98
N ILE A 312 13.10 27.03 -5.09
CA ILE A 312 13.53 26.19 -3.95
C ILE A 312 14.21 27.06 -2.90
N ILE A 313 15.14 27.94 -3.31
CA ILE A 313 15.87 28.84 -2.41
C ILE A 313 14.90 29.77 -1.67
N GLU A 314 13.91 30.33 -2.35
CA GLU A 314 12.90 31.22 -1.75
C GLU A 314 12.07 30.53 -0.66
N GLN A 315 11.71 29.26 -0.86
CA GLN A 315 10.93 28.48 0.11
C GLN A 315 11.77 28.02 1.32
N THR A 316 13.02 27.63 1.05
CA THR A 316 13.92 27.04 2.06
C THR A 316 14.75 28.06 2.83
N LYS A 317 14.99 29.24 2.25
CA LYS A 317 15.80 30.35 2.82
C LYS A 317 17.12 29.85 3.42
N PRO A 318 18.01 29.24 2.61
CA PRO A 318 19.28 28.74 3.11
C PRO A 318 20.13 29.89 3.66
N MET A 319 20.84 29.65 4.75
CA MET A 319 21.75 30.64 5.33
C MET A 319 22.96 30.88 4.42
N PHE A 320 23.53 29.79 3.91
CA PHE A 320 24.63 29.81 2.96
C PHE A 320 24.29 29.00 1.72
N ILE A 321 24.83 29.40 0.58
CA ILE A 321 24.91 28.57 -0.63
C ILE A 321 26.40 28.39 -0.95
N LEU A 322 26.88 27.16 -0.78
CA LEU A 322 28.22 26.75 -1.17
C LEU A 322 28.26 26.59 -2.69
N ASN A 323 29.18 27.31 -3.34
CA ASN A 323 29.41 27.21 -4.77
C ASN A 323 30.89 26.92 -5.06
N ASP A 324 31.19 26.51 -6.28
CA ASP A 324 32.54 26.30 -6.79
C ASP A 324 32.82 27.22 -7.99
N SER A 325 34.03 27.13 -8.53
CA SER A 325 34.47 27.92 -9.68
C SER A 325 33.66 27.65 -10.95
N THR A 326 33.03 26.49 -11.07
CA THR A 326 32.21 26.11 -12.24
C THR A 326 30.79 26.67 -12.18
N THR A 327 30.33 26.97 -10.96
CA THR A 327 28.97 27.46 -10.66
C THR A 327 28.95 28.94 -10.25
N ALA A 328 30.09 29.55 -9.97
CA ALA A 328 30.24 30.94 -9.53
C ALA A 328 29.58 31.98 -10.44
N GLU A 329 29.58 31.80 -11.77
CA GLU A 329 28.87 32.72 -12.66
C GLU A 329 27.34 32.50 -12.66
N LYS A 330 26.90 31.25 -12.44
CA LYS A 330 25.48 30.90 -12.40
C LYS A 330 24.81 31.36 -11.10
N THR A 331 25.55 31.52 -10.00
CA THR A 331 24.99 32.03 -8.74
C THR A 331 24.41 33.42 -8.88
N LYS A 332 24.98 34.26 -9.77
CA LYS A 332 24.48 35.62 -10.07
C LYS A 332 23.07 35.62 -10.70
N LEU A 333 22.65 34.50 -11.28
CA LEU A 333 21.33 34.34 -11.89
C LEU A 333 20.29 33.83 -10.88
N LEU A 334 20.71 33.33 -9.72
CA LEU A 334 19.80 32.83 -8.69
C LEU A 334 19.20 34.03 -7.95
N ALA A 335 17.87 34.13 -7.95
CA ALA A 335 17.17 34.98 -6.99
C ALA A 335 17.36 34.41 -5.58
N VAL A 336 17.94 35.21 -4.69
CA VAL A 336 18.19 34.88 -3.29
C VAL A 336 17.66 36.00 -2.39
N ASP A 337 17.30 35.66 -1.15
CA ASP A 337 16.96 36.65 -0.14
C ASP A 337 18.22 37.42 0.32
N SER A 338 18.05 38.63 0.86
CA SER A 338 19.19 39.45 1.33
C SER A 338 20.01 38.81 2.44
N ASN A 339 19.45 37.80 3.12
CA ASN A 339 20.11 37.10 4.22
C ASN A 339 20.89 35.86 3.78
N THR A 340 20.72 35.39 2.54
CA THR A 340 21.43 34.23 2.01
C THR A 340 22.78 34.67 1.46
N GLN A 341 23.87 34.09 1.96
CA GLN A 341 25.23 34.40 1.50
C GLN A 341 25.82 33.28 0.65
N PHE A 342 26.64 33.64 -0.34
CA PHE A 342 27.37 32.66 -1.16
C PHE A 342 28.79 32.46 -0.61
N ILE A 343 29.24 31.21 -0.57
CA ILE A 343 30.62 30.86 -0.19
C ILE A 343 31.24 30.07 -1.33
N ASP A 344 32.22 30.67 -2.01
CA ASP A 344 33.01 29.96 -3.02
C ASP A 344 34.07 29.10 -2.35
N ILE A 345 33.81 27.80 -2.30
CA ILE A 345 34.71 26.83 -1.68
C ILE A 345 36.04 26.68 -2.44
N SER A 346 36.12 27.14 -3.69
CA SER A 346 37.35 27.06 -4.50
C SER A 346 38.45 27.96 -3.96
N THR A 347 38.07 28.99 -3.20
CA THR A 347 38.97 29.95 -2.54
C THR A 347 39.56 29.41 -1.23
N LEU A 348 38.94 28.38 -0.66
CA LEU A 348 39.39 27.78 0.59
C LEU A 348 40.61 26.87 0.35
N PRO A 349 41.50 26.71 1.35
CA PRO A 349 42.67 25.85 1.24
C PRO A 349 42.33 24.46 0.70
N LYS A 350 43.16 23.98 -0.23
CA LYS A 350 43.15 22.60 -0.73
C LYS A 350 44.37 21.87 -0.18
N SER A 351 44.25 20.57 0.08
CA SER A 351 45.41 19.75 0.47
C SER A 351 46.50 19.84 -0.62
N THR A 352 47.73 20.05 -0.21
CA THR A 352 48.91 20.35 -1.04
C THR A 352 49.52 19.13 -1.74
N LEU A 353 48.79 18.03 -1.90
CA LEU A 353 49.29 16.85 -2.62
C LEU A 353 48.74 16.82 -4.05
N SER A 354 49.33 17.68 -4.89
CA SER A 354 49.28 17.47 -6.35
C SER A 354 50.23 16.34 -6.69
N VAL A 355 49.70 15.21 -7.15
CA VAL A 355 50.48 14.09 -7.68
C VAL A 355 51.05 14.53 -9.03
N THR A 356 52.39 14.60 -9.11
CA THR A 356 53.19 14.54 -10.35
C THR A 356 52.94 13.28 -11.15
#